data_AF-A0A0H3M119-F1
#
_entry.id   AF-A0A0H3M119-F1
#
_cell.length_a   1.000
_cell.length_b   1.000
_cell.length_c   1.000
_cell.angle_alpha   90.00
_cell.angle_beta   90.00
_cell.angle_gamma   90.00
#
_symmetry.space_group_name_H-M   'P 1'
#
loop_
_entity.id
_entity.type
_entity.pdbx_description
1 polymer ?
#
loop_
_entity_poly.entity_id
_entity_poly.type
_entity_poly.pdbx_seq_one_letter_code
_entity_poly.pdbx_strand_id
1 'polypeptide(L)'
;MSSGYYDAYYNKAQCIRRLVTNDFVESFKSVDYILTPTAPKEAFAMDEQLDTLTMYLNDVFTVPASLAGLPAISIPIGLSKKKNYNSIL
;
A
#
# COMPACT_ATOMS: atom_id res chain seq x y z
N MET A 1 -5.17 16.01 -28.12
CA MET A 1 -4.34 15.12 -27.29
C MET A 1 -4.77 13.68 -27.53
N SER A 2 -3.80 12.78 -27.58
CA SER A 2 -3.89 11.34 -27.85
C SER A 2 -5.02 10.61 -27.07
N SER A 3 -6.12 10.25 -27.75
CA SER A 3 -7.24 9.47 -27.19
C SER A 3 -6.92 7.98 -27.01
N GLY A 4 -6.02 7.44 -27.84
CA GLY A 4 -5.67 6.01 -27.81
C GLY A 4 -4.95 5.56 -26.53
N TYR A 5 -4.20 6.46 -25.88
CA TYR A 5 -3.52 6.15 -24.61
C TYR A 5 -4.47 6.22 -23.41
N TYR A 6 -5.51 7.05 -23.47
CA TYR A 6 -6.49 7.12 -22.40
C TYR A 6 -7.20 5.78 -22.25
N ASP A 7 -7.78 5.26 -23.33
CA ASP A 7 -8.52 4.01 -23.27
C ASP A 7 -7.64 2.80 -22.95
N ALA A 8 -6.42 2.72 -23.50
CA ALA A 8 -5.54 1.56 -23.31
C ALA A 8 -5.07 1.40 -21.86
N TYR A 9 -4.79 2.50 -21.15
CA TYR A 9 -4.28 2.44 -19.78
C TYR A 9 -5.36 2.68 -18.73
N TYR A 10 -6.28 3.61 -18.98
CA TYR A 10 -7.34 3.95 -18.02
C TYR A 10 -8.40 2.85 -17.94
N ASN A 11 -8.94 2.37 -19.07
CA ASN A 11 -9.96 1.31 -19.04
C ASN A 11 -9.35 0.02 -18.47
N LYS A 12 -8.10 -0.28 -18.80
CA LYS A 12 -7.38 -1.42 -18.21
C LYS A 12 -7.23 -1.27 -16.70
N ALA A 13 -6.85 -0.08 -16.20
CA ALA A 13 -6.76 0.18 -14.77
C ALA A 13 -8.11 0.07 -14.06
N GLN A 14 -9.21 0.53 -14.68
CA GLN A 14 -10.57 0.38 -14.13
C GLN A 14 -11.02 -1.09 -14.05
N CYS A 15 -10.71 -1.89 -15.07
CA CYS A 15 -10.95 -3.33 -15.02
C CYS A 15 -10.17 -4.00 -13.88
N ILE A 16 -8.89 -3.68 -13.73
CA ILE A 16 -8.06 -4.19 -12.62
C ILE A 16 -8.63 -3.76 -11.27
N ARG A 17 -9.05 -2.50 -11.12
CA ARG A 17 -9.69 -2.00 -9.89
C ARG A 17 -10.90 -2.86 -9.52
N ARG A 18 -11.74 -3.23 -10.49
CA ARG A 18 -12.90 -4.10 -10.25
C ARG A 18 -12.51 -5.52 -9.84
N LEU A 19 -11.45 -6.09 -10.43
CA LEU A 19 -10.94 -7.39 -10.02
C LEU A 19 -10.45 -7.36 -8.56
N VAL A 20 -9.68 -6.35 -8.18
CA VAL A 20 -9.21 -6.15 -6.80
C VAL A 20 -10.41 -6.09 -5.83
N THR A 21 -11.45 -5.32 -6.15
CA THR A 21 -12.67 -5.27 -5.33
C THR A 21 -13.32 -6.65 -5.19
N ASN A 22 -13.45 -7.40 -6.28
CA ASN A 22 -14.05 -8.73 -6.26
C ASN A 22 -13.26 -9.71 -5.39
N ASP A 23 -11.91 -9.67 -5.47
CA ASP A 23 -11.04 -10.54 -4.67
C ASP A 23 -11.24 -10.30 -3.16
N PHE A 24 -11.41 -9.04 -2.75
CA PHE A 24 -11.75 -8.72 -1.37
C PHE A 24 -13.14 -9.21 -0.98
N VAL A 25 -14.15 -9.00 -1.83
CA VAL A 25 -15.53 -9.47 -1.58
C VAL A 25 -15.58 -10.98 -1.42
N GLU A 26 -14.86 -11.74 -2.25
CA GLU A 26 -14.76 -13.20 -2.11
C GLU A 26 -14.02 -13.59 -0.83
N SER A 27 -12.93 -12.90 -0.49
CA SER A 27 -12.17 -13.17 0.73
C SER A 27 -13.02 -12.96 2.00
N PHE A 28 -13.80 -11.87 2.06
CA PHE A 28 -14.69 -11.60 3.19
C PHE A 28 -15.84 -12.61 3.36
N LYS A 29 -16.07 -13.53 2.41
CA LYS A 29 -17.03 -14.63 2.63
C LYS A 29 -16.50 -15.68 3.61
N SER A 30 -15.18 -15.79 3.75
CA SER A 30 -14.53 -16.80 4.60
C SER A 30 -13.87 -16.21 5.85
N VAL A 31 -13.67 -14.89 5.91
CA VAL A 31 -13.02 -14.21 7.04
C VAL A 31 -13.75 -12.92 7.44
N ASP A 32 -13.71 -12.58 8.72
CA ASP A 32 -14.27 -11.33 9.25
C ASP A 32 -13.28 -10.15 9.10
N TYR A 33 -11.98 -10.43 9.15
CA TYR A 33 -10.91 -9.43 9.12
C TYR A 33 -9.74 -9.88 8.25
N ILE A 34 -9.15 -8.93 7.53
CA ILE A 34 -7.90 -9.10 6.79
C ILE A 34 -6.85 -8.20 7.44
N LEU A 35 -5.73 -8.79 7.86
CA LEU A 35 -4.64 -8.06 8.49
C LEU A 35 -3.44 -7.98 7.57
N THR A 36 -2.93 -6.77 7.35
CA THR A 36 -1.70 -6.49 6.60
C THR A 36 -0.83 -5.50 7.37
N PRO A 37 0.49 -5.57 7.24
CA PRO A 37 1.36 -4.49 7.72
C PRO A 37 1.03 -3.20 6.96
N THR A 38 0.98 -2.07 7.66
CA THR A 38 0.65 -0.77 7.05
C THR A 38 1.74 -0.28 6.09
N ALA A 39 3.00 -0.62 6.35
CA ALA A 39 4.12 -0.30 5.47
C ALA A 39 5.08 -1.50 5.38
N PRO A 40 5.71 -1.76 4.23
CA PRO A 40 6.68 -2.84 4.05
C PRO A 40 8.00 -2.59 4.80
N LYS A 41 8.32 -1.33 5.12
CA LYS A 41 9.57 -0.90 5.75
C LYS A 41 9.30 0.07 6.90
N GLU A 42 10.27 0.16 7.80
CA GLU A 42 10.31 1.20 8.83
C GLU A 42 10.48 2.60 8.21
N ALA A 43 10.24 3.63 9.02
CA ALA A 43 10.45 5.01 8.60
C ALA A 43 11.90 5.23 8.13
N PHE A 44 12.05 5.83 6.95
CA PHE A 44 13.34 6.24 6.39
C PHE A 44 13.81 7.57 7.02
N ALA A 45 15.11 7.84 6.98
CA ALA A 45 15.66 9.09 7.50
C ALA A 45 15.31 10.26 6.57
N MET A 46 15.20 11.48 7.11
CA MET A 46 14.82 12.66 6.33
C MET A 46 15.80 12.99 5.19
N ASP A 47 17.07 12.60 5.35
CA ASP A 47 18.14 12.80 4.36
C ASP A 47 18.34 11.59 3.42
N GLU A 48 17.50 10.55 3.52
CA GLU A 48 17.61 9.36 2.68
C GLU A 48 16.96 9.63 1.31
N GLN A 49 17.79 9.77 0.27
CA GLN A 49 17.29 9.93 -1.09
C GLN A 49 16.75 8.59 -1.62
N LEU A 50 15.44 8.42 -1.53
CA LEU A 50 14.74 7.27 -2.09
C LEU A 50 14.51 7.44 -3.59
N ASP A 51 14.72 6.37 -4.34
CA ASP A 51 14.25 6.31 -5.72
C ASP A 51 12.72 6.40 -5.78
N THR A 52 12.19 7.00 -6.85
CA THR A 52 10.76 7.31 -6.99
C THR A 52 9.91 6.03 -6.93
N LEU A 53 10.41 4.92 -7.50
CA LEU A 53 9.74 3.62 -7.43
C LEU A 53 9.71 3.06 -6.02
N THR A 54 10.79 3.27 -5.25
CA THR A 54 10.86 2.84 -3.85
C THR A 54 9.85 3.58 -2.99
N MET A 55 9.64 4.88 -3.27
CA MET A 55 8.60 5.67 -2.60
C MET A 55 7.19 5.15 -2.91
N TYR A 56 6.90 4.80 -4.17
CA TYR A 56 5.59 4.22 -4.54
C TYR A 56 5.33 2.86 -3.92
N LEU A 57 6.37 2.04 -3.71
CA LEU A 57 6.22 0.73 -3.07
C LEU A 57 5.85 0.81 -1.59
N ASN A 58 6.05 1.96 -0.92
CA ASN A 58 5.66 2.10 0.48
C ASN A 58 4.14 1.97 0.68
N ASP A 59 3.35 2.36 -0.32
CA ASP A 59 1.88 2.31 -0.29
C ASP A 59 1.30 1.01 -0.87
N VAL A 60 2.13 -0.01 -1.11
CA VAL A 60 1.69 -1.27 -1.73
C VAL A 60 0.60 -1.99 -0.92
N PHE A 61 0.61 -1.85 0.41
CA PHE A 61 -0.38 -2.49 1.29
C PHE A 61 -1.58 -1.60 1.62
N THR A 62 -1.51 -0.29 1.33
CA THR A 62 -2.57 0.68 1.64
C THR A 62 -3.45 1.00 0.42
N VAL A 63 -2.87 0.97 -0.78
CA VAL A 63 -3.57 1.25 -2.05
C VAL A 63 -4.70 0.26 -2.34
N PRO A 64 -4.54 -1.06 -2.17
CA PRO A 64 -5.62 -2.01 -2.49
C PRO A 64 -6.90 -1.77 -1.68
N ALA A 65 -6.77 -1.43 -0.39
CA ALA A 65 -7.92 -1.10 0.46
C ALA A 65 -8.66 0.15 -0.02
N SER A 66 -7.91 1.18 -0.43
CA SER A 66 -8.46 2.43 -0.98
C SER A 66 -9.17 2.20 -2.33
N LEU A 67 -8.59 1.36 -3.19
CA LEU A 67 -9.18 0.99 -4.48
C LEU A 67 -10.48 0.19 -4.32
N ALA A 68 -10.49 -0.74 -3.37
CA ALA A 68 -11.66 -1.56 -3.05
C ALA A 68 -12.75 -0.79 -2.29
N GLY A 69 -12.46 0.41 -1.77
CA GLY A 69 -13.40 1.22 -1.00
C GLY A 69 -13.69 0.66 0.39
N LEU A 70 -12.72 -0.05 0.97
CA LEU A 70 -12.86 -0.74 2.25
C LEU A 70 -12.42 0.17 3.42
N PRO A 71 -13.04 0.03 4.60
CA PRO A 71 -12.51 0.65 5.81
C PRO A 71 -11.18 -0.01 6.21
N ALA A 72 -10.15 0.80 6.46
CA ALA A 72 -8.85 0.34 6.95
C ALA A 72 -8.40 1.17 8.15
N ILE A 73 -7.80 0.51 9.14
CA ILE A 73 -7.22 1.15 10.33
C ILE A 73 -5.79 0.68 10.51
N SER A 74 -4.89 1.61 10.84
CA SER A 74 -3.53 1.29 11.28
C SER A 74 -3.48 1.35 12.79
N ILE A 75 -3.13 0.23 13.43
CA ILE A 75 -2.99 0.13 14.88
C ILE A 75 -1.50 -0.10 15.18
N PRO A 76 -0.84 0.78 15.95
CA PRO A 76 0.57 0.62 16.26
C PRO A 76 0.79 -0.64 17.11
N ILE A 77 1.57 -1.58 16.59
CA ILE A 77 1.90 -2.84 17.27
C ILE A 77 3.41 -3.03 17.38
N GLY A 78 3.94 -2.76 18.56
CA GLY A 78 5.36 -2.92 18.86
C GLY A 78 6.26 -1.84 18.25
N LEU A 79 7.55 -1.91 18.61
CA LEU A 79 8.59 -1.04 18.08
C LEU A 79 9.55 -1.85 17.21
N SER A 80 10.02 -1.20 16.14
CA SER A 80 11.22 -1.59 15.39
C SER A 80 12.34 -2.03 16.34
N LYS A 81 12.88 -3.25 16.26
CA LYS A 81 14.12 -3.64 16.98
C LYS A 81 15.34 -2.82 16.55
N LYS A 82 15.26 -2.03 15.47
CA LYS A 82 16.34 -1.19 14.99
C LYS A 82 16.48 0.11 15.81
N LYS A 83 16.93 -0.02 17.05
CA LYS A 83 17.51 1.10 17.83
C LYS A 83 19.01 1.16 17.57
N ASN A 84 19.44 1.90 16.56
CA ASN A 84 20.83 2.40 16.51
C ASN A 84 20.87 3.81 17.14
N TYR A 85 20.77 3.87 18.46
CA TYR A 85 21.27 5.03 19.21
C TYR A 85 22.76 4.77 19.48
N ASN A 86 23.61 5.03 18.49
CA ASN A 86 25.05 5.16 18.76
C ASN A 86 25.30 6.55 19.36
N SER A 87 25.76 6.54 20.61
CA SER A 87 26.65 7.50 21.26
C SER A 87 26.41 8.99 21.03
N ILE A 88 25.73 9.63 21.98
CA ILE A 88 26.13 10.97 22.43
C ILE A 88 26.77 10.80 23.81
N LEU A 89 27.94 10.15 23.79
CA LEU A 89 29.08 10.38 24.67
C LEU A 89 30.28 10.55 23.74
#